data_AF-A0AAE1H7N4-F1
#
_entry.id   AF-A0AAE1H7N4-F1
#
_cell.length_a   1.000
_cell.length_b   1.000
_cell.length_c   1.000
_cell.angle_alpha   90.00
_cell.angle_beta   90.00
_cell.angle_gamma   90.00
#
_symmetry.space_group_name_H-M   'P 1'
#
loop_
_entity.id
_entity.type
_entity.pdbx_description
1 polymer ?
#
loop_
_entity_poly.entity_id
_entity_poly.type
_entity_poly.pdbx_seq_one_letter_code
_entity_poly.pdbx_strand_id
1 'polypeptide(L)'
;MLQDKRPLRAGEQAGAVTLSAWQERGQGGLSMKGGGDEGAGGRDTTQATNVLINFSESGRSGSSRGARSASPCPSTASTSSLQSAGAAAVVRVGVKRKSMDRFVDIMAPDENARLDAAFARAVYATGLPLSTFEKSPWTEFFSALRPSYKVPTLYFLSGPLLDAEYAKCTAINKEKLEMASALGIMTDCFTNIRTESVLDVIVTTPTPILYKQVSRGTVRETGEYVADILISVTREVGPEKFVILVTDNTSNMREAWLLVTEEFPHITAFGCAAHCWNLLFGDIIQAISAVFRNYDKARKVVRYVKKSTNNKAARQETVLHEDLVVDATLRRQVLEDEFWNRAKSINDLLVPIHAAITLIKGSKALLSDVYFLHRKIEDCVTSNLGSLPITAQEKEHIMTLLAERKDFTIKAIHLAAYMLDPRFKGRSPVAWDWTRGKLLRILATSVVIKDFSQKKSVMDSAERLHPSVWWKGVCSTQPLAKLASNLLSMPPSAADVERRWSDHGYIHNKSRNRLINDI
;
A
#
# COMPACT_ATOMS: atom_id res chain seq x y z
N MET A 1 19.91 48.79 10.33
CA MET A 1 19.01 49.90 10.74
C MET A 1 17.71 49.24 11.17
N LEU A 2 17.58 48.78 12.43
CA LEU A 2 17.13 49.51 13.62
C LEU A 2 15.74 50.14 13.49
N GLN A 3 14.82 49.57 14.28
CA GLN A 3 13.60 50.12 14.88
C GLN A 3 12.43 50.36 13.91
N ASP A 4 11.25 49.77 14.15
CA ASP A 4 10.37 50.21 15.21
C ASP A 4 9.55 49.10 15.91
N LYS A 5 9.49 49.18 17.24
CA LYS A 5 8.62 48.43 18.15
C LYS A 5 7.67 49.41 18.82
N ARG A 6 6.39 49.08 18.99
CA ARG A 6 5.57 49.50 20.16
C ARG A 6 4.32 48.59 20.32
N PRO A 7 3.71 48.51 21.53
CA PRO A 7 3.23 47.24 22.11
C PRO A 7 1.74 47.26 22.55
N LEU A 8 1.33 46.23 23.32
CA LEU A 8 0.10 46.00 24.12
C LEU A 8 -0.86 44.97 23.47
N ARG A 9 -1.45 43.96 24.14
CA ARG A 9 -1.78 43.74 25.57
C ARG A 9 -1.93 42.24 25.86
N ALA A 10 -1.71 41.87 27.12
CA ALA A 10 -1.92 40.53 27.68
C ALA A 10 -3.40 40.21 27.94
N GLY A 11 -3.77 38.94 27.80
CA GLY A 11 -5.01 38.38 28.34
C GLY A 11 -5.57 37.21 27.52
N GLU A 12 -5.12 35.99 27.82
CA GLU A 12 -5.96 34.79 28.10
C GLU A 12 -5.09 33.53 28.06
N GLN A 13 -5.12 32.78 29.17
CA GLN A 13 -4.38 31.55 29.39
C GLN A 13 -4.99 30.41 28.56
N ALA A 14 -4.22 29.86 27.61
CA ALA A 14 -4.47 28.55 27.03
C ALA A 14 -3.38 27.58 27.54
N GLY A 15 -3.82 26.48 28.17
CA GLY A 15 -2.97 25.52 28.86
C GLY A 15 -1.90 24.90 27.97
N ALA A 16 -0.64 25.11 28.34
CA ALA A 16 0.51 24.41 27.78
C ALA A 16 0.49 22.94 28.24
N VAL A 17 0.27 22.02 27.29
CA VAL A 17 0.62 20.60 27.47
C VAL A 17 2.08 20.45 27.02
N THR A 18 2.95 20.16 27.97
CA THR A 18 4.42 20.13 27.81
C THR A 18 4.90 19.01 26.90
N LEU A 19 5.75 19.38 25.92
CA LEU A 19 6.38 18.55 24.88
C LEU A 19 7.47 17.57 25.37
N SER A 20 7.76 17.47 26.67
CA SER A 20 9.01 16.88 27.18
C SER A 20 9.02 15.37 27.41
N ALA A 21 7.90 14.65 27.28
CA ALA A 21 7.84 13.23 27.69
C ALA A 21 8.26 12.20 26.61
N TRP A 22 8.51 12.62 25.36
CA TRP A 22 8.73 11.70 24.22
C TRP A 22 10.19 11.52 23.79
N GLN A 23 11.14 12.27 24.38
CA GLN A 23 12.54 12.31 23.93
C GLN A 23 13.45 11.19 24.49
N GLU A 24 13.08 10.50 25.58
CA GLU A 24 14.07 9.72 26.34
C GLU A 24 13.97 8.19 26.28
N ARG A 25 12.93 7.58 25.68
CA ARG A 25 12.74 6.11 25.76
C ARG A 25 13.46 5.32 24.66
N GLY A 26 14.72 5.67 24.41
CA GLY A 26 15.47 5.13 23.28
C GLY A 26 16.93 4.81 23.59
N GLN A 27 17.29 4.31 24.78
CA GLN A 27 18.56 3.60 25.03
C GLN A 27 18.67 3.11 26.48
N GLY A 28 19.06 1.85 26.68
CA GLY A 28 19.56 1.35 27.97
C GLY A 28 19.11 -0.07 28.32
N GLY A 29 19.99 -1.06 28.10
CA GLY A 29 19.87 -2.40 28.70
C GLY A 29 20.76 -2.52 29.94
N LEU A 30 20.38 -3.40 30.89
CA LEU A 30 21.18 -4.04 31.97
C LEU A 30 20.18 -4.82 32.88
N SER A 31 20.16 -6.15 32.89
CA SER A 31 20.86 -7.08 33.81
C SER A 31 20.45 -7.01 35.30
N MET A 32 19.70 -8.00 35.79
CA MET A 32 19.99 -8.83 37.00
C MET A 32 18.78 -9.68 37.49
N LYS A 33 19.11 -10.94 37.82
CA LYS A 33 18.63 -11.89 38.87
C LYS A 33 17.38 -11.51 39.70
N GLY A 34 16.45 -12.39 40.10
CA GLY A 34 16.42 -13.85 40.27
C GLY A 34 15.74 -14.19 41.62
N GLY A 35 14.80 -15.14 41.64
CA GLY A 35 14.06 -15.67 42.82
C GLY A 35 12.57 -15.84 42.46
N GLY A 36 12.00 -17.04 42.34
CA GLY A 36 11.74 -18.05 43.39
C GLY A 36 10.46 -17.60 44.13
N ASP A 37 9.31 -18.28 44.16
CA ASP A 37 9.05 -19.71 44.23
C ASP A 37 7.54 -20.00 44.02
N GLU A 38 7.22 -21.28 43.72
CA GLU A 38 6.02 -22.11 44.03
C GLU A 38 4.62 -21.47 44.24
N GLY A 39 3.48 -22.02 43.78
CA GLY A 39 3.13 -23.35 43.27
C GLY A 39 1.61 -23.58 43.38
N ALA A 40 1.13 -24.65 42.74
CA ALA A 40 -0.22 -25.26 42.79
C ALA A 40 -1.39 -24.47 42.14
N GLY A 41 -2.22 -25.02 41.26
CA GLY A 41 -2.56 -26.41 40.99
C GLY A 41 -4.09 -26.55 41.05
N GLY A 42 -4.74 -26.60 39.88
CA GLY A 42 -6.20 -26.75 39.80
C GLY A 42 -6.65 -27.03 38.38
N ARG A 43 -6.88 -28.31 38.09
CA ARG A 43 -7.54 -28.79 36.87
C ARG A 43 -9.02 -28.45 36.99
N ASP A 44 -9.61 -27.85 35.96
CA ASP A 44 -10.94 -28.29 35.57
C ASP A 44 -11.25 -28.09 34.09
N THR A 45 -11.93 -29.11 33.59
CA THR A 45 -12.31 -29.39 32.21
C THR A 45 -13.57 -28.64 31.82
N THR A 46 -13.60 -27.93 30.68
CA THR A 46 -14.82 -27.86 29.87
C THR A 46 -14.57 -27.47 28.40
N GLN A 47 -15.37 -28.10 27.55
CA GLN A 47 -15.27 -28.23 26.10
C GLN A 47 -15.48 -26.92 25.33
N ALA A 48 -14.61 -26.68 24.35
CA ALA A 48 -14.79 -25.66 23.32
C ALA A 48 -15.52 -26.25 22.11
N THR A 49 -16.66 -25.66 21.76
CA THR A 49 -17.39 -25.89 20.51
C THR A 49 -16.69 -25.16 19.36
N ASN A 50 -15.98 -25.91 18.52
CA ASN A 50 -15.40 -25.40 17.27
C ASN A 50 -16.49 -25.33 16.19
N VAL A 51 -16.81 -24.13 15.72
CA VAL A 51 -17.55 -23.91 14.47
C VAL A 51 -16.53 -23.57 13.38
N LEU A 52 -16.18 -24.58 12.57
CA LEU A 52 -15.39 -24.46 11.35
C LEU A 52 -16.29 -23.94 10.22
N ILE A 53 -15.88 -22.84 9.58
CA ILE A 53 -16.49 -22.33 8.34
C ILE A 53 -15.63 -22.81 7.17
N ASN A 54 -16.22 -23.69 6.34
CA ASN A 54 -15.63 -24.21 5.11
C ASN A 54 -15.66 -23.17 3.97
N PHE A 55 -14.58 -23.13 3.19
CA PHE A 55 -14.52 -22.49 1.88
C PHE A 55 -14.77 -23.53 0.79
N SER A 56 -15.74 -23.29 -0.10
CA SER A 56 -16.01 -24.09 -1.29
C SER A 56 -15.41 -23.42 -2.53
N GLU A 57 -14.47 -24.08 -3.20
CA GLU A 57 -14.03 -23.74 -4.56
C GLU A 57 -14.85 -24.52 -5.59
N SER A 58 -15.44 -23.81 -6.54
CA SER A 58 -16.19 -24.38 -7.66
C SER A 58 -15.27 -24.66 -8.86
N GLY A 59 -14.96 -25.94 -9.09
CA GLY A 59 -14.39 -26.42 -10.34
C GLY A 59 -15.45 -26.65 -11.41
N ARG A 60 -15.18 -26.28 -12.66
CA ARG A 60 -15.95 -26.70 -13.84
C ARG A 60 -15.05 -27.51 -14.76
N SER A 61 -15.39 -28.79 -14.91
CA SER A 61 -14.87 -29.72 -15.92
C SER A 61 -15.85 -29.85 -17.08
N GLY A 62 -15.33 -29.95 -18.30
CA GLY A 62 -16.07 -30.44 -19.46
C GLY A 62 -15.10 -30.78 -20.58
N SER A 63 -14.78 -32.07 -20.75
CA SER A 63 -14.01 -32.59 -21.88
C SER A 63 -14.66 -33.88 -22.38
N SER A 64 -14.87 -33.96 -23.70
CA SER A 64 -15.27 -35.19 -24.38
C SER A 64 -14.42 -35.41 -25.64
N ARG A 65 -13.63 -36.50 -25.57
CA ARG A 65 -13.30 -37.54 -26.59
C ARG A 65 -13.20 -37.12 -28.06
N GLY A 66 -12.03 -37.26 -28.70
CA GLY A 66 -11.63 -38.42 -29.54
C GLY A 66 -11.48 -37.93 -31.00
N ALA A 67 -10.63 -38.39 -31.93
CA ALA A 67 -9.77 -39.57 -32.10
C ALA A 67 -8.68 -39.26 -33.17
N ARG A 68 -7.71 -40.18 -33.35
CA ARG A 68 -6.60 -40.14 -34.34
C ARG A 68 -6.91 -40.96 -35.62
N SER A 69 -6.40 -40.53 -36.78
CA SER A 69 -5.80 -41.33 -37.89
C SER A 69 -5.43 -40.36 -39.05
N ALA A 70 -4.20 -40.26 -39.57
CA ALA A 70 -3.37 -41.14 -40.42
C ALA A 70 -3.71 -41.15 -41.94
N SER A 71 -2.96 -40.33 -42.72
CA SER A 71 -2.37 -40.51 -44.10
C SER A 71 -3.23 -41.02 -45.30
N PRO A 72 -2.77 -41.02 -46.59
CA PRO A 72 -1.74 -40.25 -47.33
C PRO A 72 -2.21 -39.69 -48.72
N CYS A 73 -1.28 -39.05 -49.46
CA CYS A 73 -1.37 -38.61 -50.87
C CYS A 73 -1.62 -39.74 -51.92
N PRO A 74 -1.99 -39.33 -53.16
CA PRO A 74 -1.31 -39.78 -54.40
C PRO A 74 -0.93 -38.56 -55.29
N SER A 75 0.27 -38.40 -55.87
CA SER A 75 1.04 -39.13 -56.90
C SER A 75 0.84 -38.63 -58.36
N THR A 76 1.94 -38.06 -58.90
CA THR A 76 2.54 -38.22 -60.25
C THR A 76 1.80 -37.85 -61.57
N ALA A 77 2.39 -36.84 -62.23
CA ALA A 77 3.00 -36.81 -63.59
C ALA A 77 2.19 -37.22 -64.84
N SER A 78 2.24 -36.37 -65.87
CA SER A 78 2.23 -36.76 -67.29
C SER A 78 2.87 -35.68 -68.18
N THR A 79 3.78 -36.14 -69.03
CA THR A 79 4.63 -35.44 -70.01
C THR A 79 4.04 -35.46 -71.43
N SER A 80 4.69 -34.73 -72.35
CA SER A 80 4.64 -34.79 -73.84
C SER A 80 3.51 -34.04 -74.56
N SER A 81 3.64 -33.47 -75.77
CA SER A 81 4.75 -33.03 -76.65
C SER A 81 4.12 -32.33 -77.88
N LEU A 82 4.79 -31.29 -78.43
CA LEU A 82 4.80 -30.81 -79.83
C LEU A 82 3.47 -30.56 -80.60
N GLN A 83 3.26 -29.32 -81.07
CA GLN A 83 3.29 -28.95 -82.51
C GLN A 83 3.00 -27.45 -82.76
N SER A 84 3.62 -26.96 -83.83
CA SER A 84 3.65 -25.57 -84.34
C SER A 84 2.34 -25.11 -84.99
N ALA A 85 2.02 -23.81 -84.91
CA ALA A 85 1.57 -23.00 -86.05
C ALA A 85 1.28 -21.53 -85.65
N GLY A 86 1.63 -20.60 -86.55
CA GLY A 86 0.83 -19.38 -86.76
C GLY A 86 1.27 -18.14 -86.00
N ALA A 87 2.08 -17.30 -86.64
CA ALA A 87 2.25 -15.91 -86.28
C ALA A 87 0.91 -15.16 -86.44
N ALA A 88 0.35 -14.68 -85.34
CA ALA A 88 -0.71 -13.68 -85.33
C ALA A 88 -0.26 -12.50 -84.45
N ALA A 89 -0.33 -11.30 -85.02
CA ALA A 89 0.12 -10.06 -84.42
C ALA A 89 -0.62 -9.81 -83.09
N VAL A 90 0.09 -9.93 -81.97
CA VAL A 90 -0.40 -9.49 -80.66
C VAL A 90 0.05 -8.06 -80.46
N VAL A 91 -0.94 -7.16 -80.44
CA VAL A 91 -0.86 -5.80 -79.94
C VAL A 91 -0.09 -5.83 -78.61
N ARG A 92 1.09 -5.19 -78.57
CA ARG A 92 1.81 -4.97 -77.31
C ARG A 92 0.98 -4.01 -76.45
N VAL A 93 0.04 -4.55 -75.69
CA VAL A 93 -0.47 -3.87 -74.50
C VAL A 93 0.74 -3.74 -73.59
N GLY A 94 1.23 -2.50 -73.44
CA GLY A 94 2.22 -2.20 -72.43
C GLY A 94 1.65 -2.54 -71.07
N VAL A 95 1.92 -3.75 -70.59
CA VAL A 95 1.72 -4.10 -69.19
C VAL A 95 2.68 -3.18 -68.43
N LYS A 96 2.16 -2.10 -67.86
CA LYS A 96 2.89 -1.36 -66.83
C LYS A 96 3.33 -2.41 -65.82
N ARG A 97 4.64 -2.68 -65.73
CA ARG A 97 5.19 -3.51 -64.66
C ARG A 97 4.62 -2.95 -63.37
N LYS A 98 3.75 -3.71 -62.69
CA LYS A 98 3.35 -3.38 -61.33
C LYS A 98 4.65 -3.34 -60.55
N SER A 99 4.98 -2.19 -59.98
CA SER A 99 6.21 -2.03 -59.22
C SER A 99 6.32 -3.14 -58.16
N MET A 100 7.52 -3.70 -57.99
CA MET A 100 7.80 -4.70 -56.96
C MET A 100 7.62 -4.14 -55.54
N ASP A 101 7.45 -2.82 -55.39
CA ASP A 101 7.21 -2.13 -54.12
C ASP A 101 6.03 -2.70 -53.32
N ARG A 102 5.04 -3.34 -53.98
CA ARG A 102 3.92 -4.00 -53.28
C ARG A 102 4.29 -5.32 -52.59
N PHE A 103 5.47 -5.88 -52.88
CA PHE A 103 5.96 -7.14 -52.32
C PHE A 103 7.11 -6.94 -51.34
N VAL A 104 7.58 -5.70 -51.15
CA VAL A 104 8.59 -5.35 -50.17
C VAL A 104 7.88 -4.94 -48.89
N ASP A 105 8.31 -5.52 -47.77
CA ASP A 105 7.86 -5.08 -46.45
C ASP A 105 8.40 -3.66 -46.18
N ILE A 106 7.52 -2.65 -46.22
CA ILE A 106 7.83 -1.25 -45.97
C ILE A 106 6.95 -0.77 -44.82
N MET A 107 7.55 -0.05 -43.88
CA MET A 107 6.84 0.54 -42.74
C MET A 107 6.65 2.03 -42.96
N ALA A 108 5.40 2.50 -42.82
CA ALA A 108 5.11 3.92 -42.87
C ALA A 108 5.67 4.62 -41.61
N PRO A 109 6.13 5.88 -41.68
CA PRO A 109 6.72 6.56 -40.53
C PRO A 109 5.78 6.65 -39.31
N ASP A 110 4.49 6.84 -39.53
CA ASP A 110 3.48 6.88 -38.46
C ASP A 110 3.27 5.50 -37.81
N GLU A 111 3.35 4.43 -38.61
CA GLU A 111 3.26 3.06 -38.12
C GLU A 111 4.47 2.72 -37.25
N ASN A 112 5.67 3.09 -37.70
CA ASN A 112 6.90 2.90 -36.92
C ASN A 112 6.83 3.66 -35.60
N ALA A 113 6.44 4.93 -35.62
CA ALA A 113 6.31 5.73 -34.40
C ALA A 113 5.28 5.16 -33.41
N ARG A 114 4.16 4.60 -33.90
CA ARG A 114 3.16 3.94 -33.05
C ARG A 114 3.72 2.66 -32.41
N LEU A 115 4.48 1.86 -33.16
CA LEU A 115 5.11 0.66 -32.64
C LEU A 115 6.21 0.99 -31.62
N ASP A 116 7.04 1.99 -31.90
CA ASP A 116 8.09 2.46 -30.98
C ASP A 116 7.48 2.92 -29.65
N ALA A 117 6.40 3.70 -29.70
CA ALA A 117 5.70 4.17 -28.50
C ALA A 117 5.05 3.02 -27.71
N ALA A 118 4.43 2.06 -28.41
CA ALA A 118 3.82 0.89 -27.76
C ALA A 118 4.89 -0.02 -27.12
N PHE A 119 6.00 -0.24 -27.82
CA PHE A 119 7.13 -1.01 -27.33
C PHE A 119 7.78 -0.33 -26.12
N ALA A 120 8.12 0.96 -26.21
CA ALA A 120 8.70 1.71 -25.11
C ALA A 120 7.81 1.66 -23.86
N ARG A 121 6.50 1.88 -24.01
CA ARG A 121 5.53 1.74 -22.91
C ARG A 121 5.55 0.35 -22.28
N ALA A 122 5.60 -0.72 -23.08
CA ALA A 122 5.70 -2.08 -22.57
C ALA A 122 6.99 -2.29 -21.76
N VAL A 123 8.13 -1.80 -22.26
CA VAL A 123 9.42 -1.85 -21.56
C VAL A 123 9.38 -1.11 -20.22
N TYR A 124 8.83 0.10 -20.20
CA TYR A 124 8.76 0.90 -18.98
C TYR A 124 7.80 0.30 -17.95
N ALA A 125 6.59 -0.07 -18.37
CA ALA A 125 5.56 -0.61 -17.51
C ALA A 125 5.93 -1.97 -16.89
N THR A 126 6.78 -2.75 -17.56
CA THR A 126 7.23 -4.07 -17.08
C THR A 126 8.57 -4.03 -16.33
N GLY A 127 9.17 -2.85 -16.17
CA GLY A 127 10.40 -2.75 -15.38
C GLY A 127 11.67 -3.28 -16.09
N LEU A 128 11.62 -3.66 -17.36
CA LEU A 128 12.73 -4.36 -18.03
C LEU A 128 14.00 -3.49 -18.17
N PRO A 129 15.21 -4.07 -18.00
CA PRO A 129 16.45 -3.36 -18.31
C PRO A 129 16.47 -2.93 -19.78
N LEU A 130 16.79 -1.67 -20.06
CA LEU A 130 16.68 -1.12 -21.41
C LEU A 130 17.63 -1.81 -22.41
N SER A 131 18.78 -2.31 -21.95
CA SER A 131 19.73 -3.08 -22.77
C SER A 131 19.28 -4.51 -23.06
N THR A 132 18.11 -4.95 -22.57
CA THR A 132 17.58 -6.30 -22.83
C THR A 132 17.45 -6.55 -24.33
N PHE A 133 17.04 -5.53 -25.08
CA PHE A 133 16.63 -5.65 -26.48
C PHE A 133 17.75 -5.40 -27.49
N GLU A 134 18.95 -5.06 -27.03
CA GLU A 134 20.16 -4.98 -27.87
C GLU A 134 20.74 -6.37 -28.19
N LYS A 135 20.25 -7.43 -27.54
CA LYS A 135 20.75 -8.79 -27.71
C LYS A 135 20.14 -9.48 -28.94
N SER A 136 20.98 -10.23 -29.67
CA SER A 136 20.64 -10.95 -30.92
C SER A 136 19.29 -11.68 -30.90
N PRO A 137 18.91 -12.45 -29.85
CA PRO A 137 17.65 -13.19 -29.86
C PRO A 137 16.40 -12.30 -29.95
N TRP A 138 16.43 -11.11 -29.34
CA TRP A 138 15.31 -10.18 -29.44
C TRP A 138 15.22 -9.55 -30.83
N THR A 139 16.35 -9.17 -31.40
CA THR A 139 16.41 -8.65 -32.77
C THR A 139 15.90 -9.68 -33.77
N GLU A 140 16.27 -10.95 -33.62
CA GLU A 140 15.78 -12.07 -34.43
C GLU A 140 14.28 -12.28 -34.26
N PHE A 141 13.78 -12.30 -33.02
CA PHE A 141 12.36 -12.45 -32.73
C PHE A 141 11.51 -11.35 -33.39
N PHE A 142 11.88 -10.07 -33.23
CA PHE A 142 11.16 -8.97 -33.84
C PHE A 142 11.28 -8.96 -35.36
N SER A 143 12.44 -9.34 -35.91
CA SER A 143 12.61 -9.49 -37.36
C SER A 143 11.75 -10.63 -37.93
N ALA A 144 11.53 -11.70 -37.17
CA ALA A 144 10.64 -12.79 -37.57
C ALA A 144 9.15 -12.37 -37.54
N LEU A 145 8.77 -11.48 -36.64
CA LEU A 145 7.42 -10.89 -36.60
C LEU A 145 7.21 -9.87 -37.74
N ARG A 146 8.17 -8.96 -37.93
CA ARG A 146 8.10 -7.88 -38.92
C ARG A 146 9.53 -7.48 -39.37
N PRO A 147 10.02 -7.99 -40.51
CA PRO A 147 11.38 -7.74 -40.99
C PRO A 147 11.73 -6.25 -41.18
N SER A 148 10.75 -5.42 -41.55
CA SER A 148 10.94 -3.96 -41.72
C SER A 148 11.05 -3.18 -40.41
N TYR A 149 10.61 -3.74 -39.28
CA TYR A 149 10.68 -3.07 -37.98
C TYR A 149 12.08 -3.17 -37.38
N LYS A 150 12.61 -2.04 -36.91
CA LYS A 150 13.85 -2.00 -36.14
C LYS A 150 13.54 -1.61 -34.71
N VAL A 151 13.86 -2.51 -33.79
CA VAL A 151 13.64 -2.28 -32.37
C VAL A 151 14.40 -1.02 -31.93
N PRO A 152 13.74 -0.12 -31.17
CA PRO A 152 14.40 1.07 -30.62
C PRO A 152 15.67 0.73 -29.87
N THR A 153 16.73 1.49 -30.14
CA THR A 153 18.00 1.35 -29.44
C THR A 153 17.89 1.86 -27.99
N LEU A 154 18.88 1.52 -27.17
CA LEU A 154 18.98 2.04 -25.80
C LEU A 154 18.85 3.56 -25.76
N TYR A 155 19.50 4.28 -26.68
CA TYR A 155 19.44 5.75 -26.74
C TYR A 155 18.00 6.27 -26.88
N PHE A 156 17.22 5.69 -27.80
CA PHE A 156 15.82 6.07 -27.99
C PHE A 156 14.98 5.74 -26.76
N LEU A 157 15.19 4.56 -26.18
CA LEU A 157 14.49 4.10 -24.98
C LEU A 157 14.86 4.89 -23.71
N SER A 158 16.07 5.43 -23.61
CA SER A 158 16.53 6.18 -22.43
C SER A 158 16.34 7.69 -22.55
N GLY A 159 15.94 8.19 -23.73
CA GLY A 159 15.76 9.62 -23.99
C GLY A 159 14.45 9.89 -24.71
N PRO A 160 14.45 10.08 -26.05
CA PRO A 160 13.27 10.57 -26.79
C PRO A 160 11.95 9.86 -26.49
N LEU A 161 11.94 8.52 -26.44
CA LEU A 161 10.71 7.75 -26.17
C LEU A 161 10.30 7.82 -24.70
N LEU A 162 11.26 7.98 -23.79
CA LEU A 162 11.01 8.15 -22.36
C LEU A 162 10.39 9.52 -22.09
N ASP A 163 10.96 10.57 -22.69
CA ASP A 163 10.45 11.94 -22.57
C ASP A 163 9.03 12.07 -23.13
N ALA A 164 8.78 11.45 -24.30
CA ALA A 164 7.46 11.43 -24.92
C ALA A 164 6.42 10.69 -24.05
N GLU A 165 6.78 9.53 -23.51
CA GLU A 165 5.90 8.75 -22.63
C GLU A 165 5.68 9.47 -21.29
N TYR A 166 6.71 10.12 -20.74
CA TYR A 166 6.59 10.95 -19.53
C TYR A 166 5.65 12.13 -19.77
N ALA A 167 5.82 12.88 -20.86
CA ALA A 167 4.93 13.99 -21.20
C ALA A 167 3.47 13.54 -21.33
N LYS A 168 3.25 12.38 -21.98
CA LYS A 168 1.92 11.76 -22.09
C LYS A 168 1.33 11.38 -20.73
N CYS A 169 2.10 10.72 -19.87
CA CYS A 169 1.65 10.35 -18.52
C CYS A 169 1.35 11.57 -17.65
N THR A 170 2.19 12.61 -17.74
CA THR A 170 2.02 13.87 -17.03
C THR A 170 0.75 14.60 -17.47
N ALA A 171 0.46 14.65 -18.78
CA ALA A 171 -0.77 15.23 -19.29
C ALA A 171 -2.02 14.51 -18.75
N ILE A 172 -2.03 13.17 -18.78
CA ILE A 172 -3.13 12.35 -18.22
C ILE A 172 -3.31 12.60 -16.72
N ASN A 173 -2.20 12.70 -15.98
CA ASN A 173 -2.27 12.96 -14.54
C ASN A 173 -2.77 14.37 -14.25
N LYS A 174 -2.36 15.37 -15.03
CA LYS A 174 -2.85 16.74 -14.91
C LYS A 174 -4.36 16.83 -15.13
N GLU A 175 -4.89 16.19 -16.17
CA GLU A 175 -6.33 16.11 -16.43
C GLU A 175 -7.09 15.49 -15.24
N LYS A 176 -6.56 14.41 -14.65
CA LYS A 176 -7.15 13.79 -13.45
C LYS A 176 -7.19 14.75 -12.25
N LEU A 177 -6.12 15.51 -12.03
CA LEU A 177 -6.04 16.50 -10.95
C LEU A 177 -6.97 17.70 -11.19
N GLU A 178 -7.12 18.12 -12.44
CA GLU A 178 -8.03 19.20 -12.83
C GLU A 178 -9.49 18.81 -12.58
N MET A 179 -9.88 17.59 -12.94
CA MET A 179 -11.22 17.04 -12.77
C MET A 179 -11.57 16.66 -11.32
N ALA A 180 -10.58 16.53 -10.44
CA ALA A 180 -10.80 16.14 -9.05
C ALA A 180 -11.39 17.30 -8.23
N SER A 181 -12.49 16.99 -7.52
CA SER A 181 -13.17 17.92 -6.61
C SER A 181 -12.59 17.95 -5.20
N ALA A 182 -11.74 16.98 -4.85
CA ALA A 182 -11.03 16.91 -3.59
C ALA A 182 -9.78 16.03 -3.76
N LEU A 183 -8.71 16.44 -3.10
CA LEU A 183 -7.41 15.82 -3.12
C LEU A 183 -6.93 15.53 -1.69
N GLY A 184 -6.24 14.42 -1.55
CA GLY A 184 -5.35 14.17 -0.43
C GLY A 184 -3.91 14.24 -0.90
N ILE A 185 -3.01 14.64 -0.02
CA ILE A 185 -1.57 14.52 -0.23
C ILE A 185 -1.00 13.55 0.79
N MET A 186 -0.09 12.70 0.34
CA MET A 186 0.60 11.75 1.20
C MET A 186 2.08 11.78 0.93
N THR A 187 2.86 11.51 1.96
CA THR A 187 4.30 11.33 1.77
C THR A 187 4.85 10.24 2.68
N ASP A 188 5.84 9.55 2.16
CA ASP A 188 6.65 8.57 2.87
C ASP A 188 8.04 8.52 2.22
N CYS A 189 9.03 8.06 2.98
CA CYS A 189 10.39 7.94 2.53
C CYS A 189 10.77 6.47 2.32
N PHE A 190 11.48 6.18 1.24
CA PHE A 190 12.18 4.91 1.09
C PHE A 190 13.69 5.15 0.92
N THR A 191 14.46 4.11 1.21
CA THR A 191 15.90 4.10 0.95
C THR A 191 16.16 3.34 -0.34
N ASN A 192 16.78 4.00 -1.31
CA ASN A 192 17.10 3.38 -2.60
C ASN A 192 18.34 2.47 -2.49
N ILE A 193 18.68 1.77 -3.58
CA ILE A 193 19.82 0.83 -3.62
C ILE A 193 21.20 1.50 -3.48
N ARG A 194 21.27 2.83 -3.54
CA ARG A 194 22.48 3.65 -3.27
C ARG A 194 22.51 4.19 -1.84
N THR A 195 21.64 3.67 -0.96
CA THR A 195 21.44 4.12 0.42
C THR A 195 21.05 5.60 0.55
N GLU A 196 20.46 6.18 -0.50
CA GLU A 196 19.92 7.54 -0.48
C GLU A 196 18.45 7.49 -0.06
N SER A 197 18.06 8.44 0.80
CA SER A 197 16.65 8.63 1.15
C SER A 197 15.93 9.41 0.04
N VAL A 198 14.83 8.84 -0.44
CA VAL A 198 13.96 9.41 -1.46
C VAL A 198 12.57 9.61 -0.85
N LEU A 199 12.10 10.85 -0.89
CA LEU A 199 10.77 11.25 -0.44
C LEU A 199 9.80 11.14 -1.61
N ASP A 200 8.76 10.33 -1.45
CA ASP A 200 7.67 10.23 -2.39
C ASP A 200 6.54 11.17 -1.99
N VAL A 201 6.05 11.96 -2.93
CA VAL A 201 4.84 12.77 -2.77
C VAL A 201 3.76 12.20 -3.67
N ILE A 202 2.72 11.66 -3.04
CA ILE A 202 1.56 11.11 -3.72
C ILE A 202 0.37 12.04 -3.53
N VAL A 203 -0.26 12.41 -4.65
CA VAL A 203 -1.54 13.12 -4.65
C VAL A 203 -2.63 12.11 -5.01
N THR A 204 -3.69 12.04 -4.21
CA THR A 204 -4.74 11.04 -4.38
C THR A 204 -6.04 11.62 -4.91
N THR A 205 -6.57 10.97 -5.96
CA THR A 205 -7.84 11.31 -6.64
C THR A 205 -8.69 10.06 -6.80
N PRO A 206 -9.41 9.61 -5.77
CA PRO A 206 -9.66 8.19 -5.42
C PRO A 206 -8.58 7.12 -5.74
N THR A 207 -7.73 7.35 -6.72
CA THR A 207 -6.59 6.58 -7.19
C THR A 207 -5.33 7.41 -6.92
N PRO A 208 -4.28 6.83 -6.31
CA PRO A 208 -3.05 7.55 -5.99
C PRO A 208 -2.23 7.84 -7.25
N ILE A 209 -1.73 9.08 -7.36
CA ILE A 209 -0.80 9.54 -8.39
C ILE A 209 0.52 9.86 -7.72
N LEU A 210 1.61 9.21 -8.14
CA LEU A 210 2.96 9.63 -7.77
C LEU A 210 3.23 10.96 -8.48
N TYR A 211 3.24 12.05 -7.71
CA TYR A 211 3.33 13.40 -8.25
C TYR A 211 4.79 13.85 -8.33
N LYS A 212 5.56 13.61 -7.26
CA LYS A 212 6.96 14.04 -7.17
C LYS A 212 7.76 13.02 -6.38
N GLN A 213 9.01 12.81 -6.80
CA GLN A 213 10.02 12.09 -6.02
C GLN A 213 11.20 13.02 -5.80
N VAL A 214 11.63 13.16 -4.55
CA VAL A 214 12.73 14.06 -4.18
C VAL A 214 13.82 13.25 -3.51
N SER A 215 14.98 13.16 -4.16
CA SER A 215 16.17 12.58 -3.55
C SER A 215 16.79 13.61 -2.62
N ARG A 216 16.97 13.26 -1.34
CA ARG A 216 17.50 14.17 -0.33
C ARG A 216 19.02 14.35 -0.42
N GLY A 217 19.72 13.41 -1.03
CA GLY A 217 21.19 13.36 -0.97
C GLY A 217 21.66 13.35 0.48
N THR A 218 22.51 14.31 0.86
CA THR A 218 23.04 14.47 2.22
C THR A 218 22.18 15.36 3.13
N VAL A 219 21.10 15.96 2.61
CA VAL A 219 20.25 16.88 3.37
C VAL A 219 19.49 16.11 4.45
N ARG A 220 19.50 16.65 5.67
CA ARG A 220 18.77 16.08 6.81
C ARG A 220 17.26 16.20 6.61
N GLU A 221 16.52 15.17 6.97
CA GLU A 221 15.07 15.27 7.09
C GLU A 221 14.74 16.09 8.33
N THR A 222 14.21 17.28 8.13
CA THR A 222 13.58 18.08 9.18
C THR A 222 12.11 18.27 8.82
N GLY A 223 11.29 18.67 9.78
CA GLY A 223 9.89 18.95 9.48
C GLY A 223 9.72 20.10 8.49
N GLU A 224 10.58 21.12 8.55
CA GLU A 224 10.57 22.26 7.61
C GLU A 224 10.87 21.81 6.19
N TYR A 225 11.90 20.97 6.01
CA TYR A 225 12.28 20.47 4.68
C TYR A 225 11.11 19.73 4.02
N VAL A 226 10.41 18.89 4.78
CA VAL A 226 9.25 18.14 4.27
C VAL A 226 8.06 19.08 4.04
N ALA A 227 7.82 20.03 4.94
CA ALA A 227 6.77 21.03 4.79
C ALA A 227 6.96 21.86 3.52
N ASP A 228 8.17 22.33 3.23
CA ASP A 228 8.47 23.13 2.03
C ASP A 228 8.10 22.37 0.74
N ILE A 229 8.43 21.08 0.68
CA ILE A 229 8.09 20.22 -0.47
C ILE A 229 6.56 20.07 -0.58
N LEU A 230 5.88 19.78 0.52
CA LEU A 230 4.43 19.61 0.55
C LEU A 230 3.71 20.90 0.17
N ILE A 231 4.12 22.04 0.72
CA ILE A 231 3.57 23.36 0.42
C ILE A 231 3.79 23.72 -1.05
N SER A 232 4.97 23.45 -1.61
CA SER A 232 5.25 23.66 -3.04
C SER A 232 4.26 22.88 -3.90
N VAL A 233 4.12 21.57 -3.65
CA VAL A 233 3.19 20.71 -4.41
C VAL A 233 1.74 21.17 -4.24
N THR A 234 1.33 21.55 -3.03
CA THR A 234 -0.01 22.06 -2.76
C THR A 234 -0.30 23.35 -3.52
N ARG A 235 0.65 24.29 -3.59
CA ARG A 235 0.53 25.53 -4.37
C ARG A 235 0.53 25.29 -5.88
N GLU A 236 1.36 24.36 -6.37
CA GLU A 236 1.44 24.00 -7.80
C GLU A 236 0.13 23.41 -8.33
N VAL A 237 -0.56 22.59 -7.53
CA VAL A 237 -1.79 21.90 -7.95
C VAL A 237 -3.06 22.72 -7.68
N GLY A 238 -3.08 23.53 -6.63
CA GLY A 238 -4.24 24.31 -6.19
C GLY A 238 -4.63 23.97 -4.75
N PRO A 239 -4.35 24.85 -3.76
CA PRO A 239 -4.53 24.55 -2.35
C PRO A 239 -5.99 24.28 -1.97
N GLU A 240 -6.95 24.89 -2.67
CA GLU A 240 -8.39 24.76 -2.42
C GLU A 240 -8.94 23.35 -2.65
N LYS A 241 -8.23 22.53 -3.43
CA LYS A 241 -8.61 21.14 -3.68
C LYS A 241 -8.16 20.19 -2.59
N PHE A 242 -7.12 20.53 -1.83
CA PHE A 242 -6.59 19.64 -0.80
C PHE A 242 -7.43 19.67 0.47
N VAL A 243 -7.79 18.49 0.96
CA VAL A 243 -8.60 18.31 2.16
C VAL A 243 -7.78 17.64 3.27
N ILE A 244 -6.85 16.75 2.91
CA ILE A 244 -6.06 15.99 3.88
C ILE A 244 -4.57 15.92 3.53
N LEU A 245 -3.76 15.82 4.58
CA LEU A 245 -2.35 15.43 4.53
C LEU A 245 -2.17 14.16 5.39
N VAL A 246 -1.57 13.11 4.81
CA VAL A 246 -1.30 11.85 5.52
C VAL A 246 0.17 11.47 5.41
N THR A 247 0.83 11.26 6.53
CA THR A 247 2.25 10.86 6.57
C THR A 247 2.48 9.76 7.61
N ASP A 248 3.73 9.34 7.79
CA ASP A 248 4.12 8.59 8.99
C ASP A 248 3.95 9.44 10.28
N ASN A 249 4.26 8.82 11.43
CA ASN A 249 3.98 9.41 12.74
C ASN A 249 5.22 10.01 13.43
N THR A 250 6.34 10.17 12.71
CA THR A 250 7.59 10.67 13.28
C THR A 250 7.49 12.14 13.71
N SER A 251 8.42 12.58 14.58
CA SER A 251 8.44 13.97 15.07
C SER A 251 8.57 14.99 13.94
N ASN A 252 9.41 14.69 12.94
CA ASN A 252 9.61 15.54 11.76
C ASN A 252 8.29 15.71 10.98
N MET A 253 7.55 14.63 10.77
CA MET A 253 6.26 14.73 10.09
C MET A 253 5.25 15.56 10.88
N ARG A 254 5.24 15.42 12.21
CA ARG A 254 4.35 16.22 13.07
C ARG A 254 4.66 17.71 13.00
N GLU A 255 5.94 18.07 12.92
CA GLU A 255 6.36 19.46 12.66
C GLU A 255 5.91 19.92 11.27
N ALA A 256 6.07 19.08 10.24
CA ALA A 256 5.57 19.37 8.91
C ALA A 256 4.05 19.57 8.87
N TRP A 257 3.29 18.81 9.65
CA TRP A 257 1.83 19.01 9.78
C TRP A 257 1.50 20.39 10.29
N LEU A 258 2.19 20.87 11.34
CA LEU A 258 1.94 22.18 11.91
C LEU A 258 2.16 23.26 10.86
N LEU A 259 3.31 23.24 10.17
CA LEU A 259 3.66 24.22 9.15
C LEU A 259 2.68 24.22 7.96
N VAL A 260 2.29 23.03 7.47
CA VAL A 260 1.32 22.92 6.38
C VAL A 260 -0.07 23.42 6.80
N THR A 261 -0.50 23.12 8.03
CA THR A 261 -1.81 23.57 8.53
C THR A 261 -1.85 25.04 8.95
N GLU A 262 -0.70 25.64 9.27
CA GLU A 262 -0.57 27.09 9.46
C GLU A 262 -0.74 27.83 8.13
N GLU A 263 -0.10 27.33 7.07
CA GLU A 263 -0.24 27.88 5.72
C GLU A 263 -1.62 27.61 5.10
N PHE A 264 -2.18 26.41 5.32
CA PHE A 264 -3.47 25.97 4.77
C PHE A 264 -4.41 25.45 5.88
N PRO A 265 -5.10 26.35 6.61
CA PRO A 265 -5.93 25.96 7.77
C PRO A 265 -7.12 25.03 7.46
N HIS A 266 -7.51 24.90 6.20
CA HIS A 266 -8.57 23.98 5.77
C HIS A 266 -8.10 22.54 5.57
N ILE A 267 -6.79 22.29 5.46
CA ILE A 267 -6.22 20.95 5.32
C ILE A 267 -6.16 20.27 6.69
N THR A 268 -6.70 19.06 6.80
CA THR A 268 -6.54 18.24 8.01
C THR A 268 -5.35 17.31 7.87
N ALA A 269 -4.28 17.58 8.63
CA ALA A 269 -3.11 16.70 8.70
C ALA A 269 -3.27 15.62 9.78
N PHE A 270 -2.90 14.38 9.47
CA PHE A 270 -2.92 13.27 10.42
C PHE A 270 -1.93 12.17 10.07
N GLY A 271 -1.61 11.36 11.08
CA GLY A 271 -0.67 10.25 10.96
C GLY A 271 -1.30 8.96 10.45
N CYS A 272 -0.47 8.11 9.87
CA CYS A 272 -0.83 6.79 9.40
C CYS A 272 -1.37 5.90 10.54
N ALA A 273 -2.63 5.49 10.42
CA ALA A 273 -3.28 4.59 11.38
C ALA A 273 -2.58 3.22 11.47
N ALA A 274 -2.12 2.67 10.34
CA ALA A 274 -1.38 1.41 10.31
C ALA A 274 -0.09 1.49 11.14
N HIS A 275 0.65 2.59 10.99
CA HIS A 275 1.87 2.81 11.77
C HIS A 275 1.54 2.99 13.26
N CYS A 276 0.47 3.72 13.59
CA CYS A 276 0.05 3.90 14.97
C CYS A 276 -0.33 2.59 15.66
N TRP A 277 -1.09 1.73 14.99
CA TRP A 277 -1.47 0.43 15.54
C TRP A 277 -0.30 -0.56 15.57
N ASN A 278 0.66 -0.44 14.66
CA ASN A 278 1.90 -1.22 14.74
C ASN A 278 2.76 -0.82 15.96
N LEU A 279 2.79 0.46 16.30
CA LEU A 279 3.43 0.91 17.54
C LEU A 279 2.65 0.41 18.77
N LEU A 280 1.32 0.53 18.79
CA LEU A 280 0.48 -0.04 19.85
C LEU A 280 0.74 -1.56 20.04
N PHE A 281 0.86 -2.30 18.95
CA PHE A 281 1.20 -3.72 18.97
C PHE A 281 2.53 -3.96 19.71
N GLY A 282 3.56 -3.18 19.39
CA GLY A 282 4.86 -3.25 20.06
C GLY A 282 4.82 -2.82 21.53
N ASP A 283 4.06 -1.78 21.84
CA ASP A 283 3.94 -1.25 23.21
C ASP A 283 3.17 -2.21 24.12
N ILE A 284 2.13 -2.87 23.63
CA ILE A 284 1.41 -3.89 24.40
C ILE A 284 2.33 -5.07 24.71
N ILE A 285 3.12 -5.54 23.72
CA ILE A 285 4.13 -6.57 23.97
C ILE A 285 5.12 -6.11 25.04
N GLN A 286 5.47 -4.82 25.03
CA GLN A 286 6.40 -4.24 26.00
C GLN A 286 5.83 -4.12 27.41
N ALA A 287 4.58 -3.66 27.51
CA ALA A 287 3.86 -3.43 28.75
C ALA A 287 3.68 -4.72 29.55
N ILE A 288 3.50 -5.85 28.87
CA ILE A 288 3.34 -7.14 29.53
C ILE A 288 4.73 -7.71 29.81
N SER A 289 5.34 -7.27 30.91
CA SER A 289 6.74 -7.53 31.27
C SER A 289 7.06 -9.02 31.38
N ALA A 290 6.05 -9.86 31.68
CA ALA A 290 6.15 -11.32 31.67
C ALA A 290 6.30 -11.92 30.25
N VAL A 291 5.77 -11.25 29.24
CA VAL A 291 5.80 -11.67 27.83
C VAL A 291 7.17 -11.48 27.23
N PHE A 292 7.92 -10.43 27.62
CA PHE A 292 9.29 -10.24 27.12
C PHE A 292 10.22 -11.41 27.41
N ARG A 293 10.10 -12.00 28.62
CA ARG A 293 10.87 -13.20 28.97
C ARG A 293 10.58 -14.35 28.02
N ASN A 294 9.37 -14.47 27.50
CA ASN A 294 8.97 -15.54 26.57
C ASN A 294 9.17 -15.14 25.10
N TYR A 295 9.01 -13.87 24.74
CA TYR A 295 9.25 -13.34 23.41
C TYR A 295 10.72 -13.47 23.02
N ASP A 296 11.65 -13.07 23.90
CA ASP A 296 13.07 -13.23 23.63
C ASP A 296 13.47 -14.70 23.50
N LYS A 297 12.84 -15.59 24.29
CA LYS A 297 13.03 -17.05 24.19
C LYS A 297 12.46 -17.59 22.88
N ALA A 298 11.23 -17.25 22.51
CA ALA A 298 10.62 -17.62 21.24
C ALA A 298 11.45 -17.10 20.05
N ARG A 299 11.98 -15.88 20.14
CA ARG A 299 12.89 -15.30 19.15
C ARG A 299 14.22 -16.04 19.07
N LYS A 300 14.72 -16.61 20.17
CA LYS A 300 15.88 -17.51 20.18
C LYS A 300 15.55 -18.84 19.49
N VAL A 301 14.38 -19.44 19.76
CA VAL A 301 13.90 -20.65 19.05
C VAL A 301 13.80 -20.38 17.55
N VAL A 302 13.09 -19.31 17.14
CA VAL A 302 12.92 -18.96 15.73
C VAL A 302 14.26 -18.67 15.05
N ARG A 303 15.19 -17.98 15.73
CA ARG A 303 16.55 -17.78 15.20
C ARG A 303 17.30 -19.09 15.05
N TYR A 304 17.21 -20.00 16.01
CA TYR A 304 17.82 -21.32 15.94
C TYR A 304 17.26 -22.13 14.76
N VAL A 305 15.93 -22.19 14.61
CA VAL A 305 15.27 -22.89 13.49
C VAL A 305 15.59 -22.25 12.14
N LYS A 306 15.61 -20.91 12.05
CA LYS A 306 16.03 -20.21 10.82
C LYS A 306 17.50 -20.49 10.48
N LYS A 307 18.38 -20.57 11.49
CA LYS A 307 19.79 -20.89 11.30
C LYS A 307 19.98 -22.36 10.88
N SER A 308 19.20 -23.30 11.41
CA SER A 308 19.28 -24.72 11.02
C SER A 308 18.69 -24.99 9.63
N THR A 309 17.66 -24.23 9.21
CA THR A 309 17.04 -24.38 7.87
C THR A 309 17.82 -23.70 6.74
N ASN A 310 18.48 -22.57 7.00
CA ASN A 310 19.23 -21.82 5.97
C ASN A 310 20.72 -22.20 5.84
N ASN A 311 21.25 -23.01 6.75
CA ASN A 311 22.67 -23.38 6.72
C ASN A 311 22.85 -24.76 6.07
N LYS A 312 23.32 -24.79 4.81
CA LYS A 312 23.57 -26.03 4.04
C LYS A 312 24.50 -27.00 4.79
N ALA A 313 25.45 -26.48 5.56
CA ALA A 313 26.36 -27.27 6.40
C ALA A 313 25.66 -27.89 7.63
N ALA A 314 24.75 -27.15 8.29
CA ALA A 314 23.98 -27.68 9.42
C ALA A 314 23.01 -28.80 8.97
N ARG A 315 22.51 -28.75 7.73
CA ARG A 315 21.74 -29.86 7.13
C ARG A 315 22.57 -31.14 6.96
N GLN A 316 23.85 -31.02 6.57
CA GLN A 316 24.75 -32.18 6.46
C GLN A 316 25.16 -32.70 7.84
N GLU A 317 25.29 -31.83 8.84
CA GLU A 317 25.56 -32.21 10.23
C GLU A 317 24.35 -32.91 10.88
N THR A 318 23.11 -32.47 10.62
CA THR A 318 21.89 -33.17 11.08
C THR A 318 21.59 -34.49 10.37
N VAL A 319 22.24 -34.76 9.23
CA VAL A 319 22.18 -36.09 8.58
C VAL A 319 23.17 -37.07 9.23
N LEU A 320 24.15 -36.57 9.99
CA LEU A 320 25.15 -37.38 10.70
C LEU A 320 24.99 -37.38 12.23
N HIS A 321 24.26 -36.43 12.80
CA HIS A 321 23.88 -36.41 14.21
C HIS A 321 22.35 -36.28 14.35
N GLU A 322 21.73 -37.32 14.90
CA GLU A 322 20.28 -37.46 15.09
C GLU A 322 19.71 -36.51 16.17
N ASP A 323 20.57 -35.80 16.91
CA ASP A 323 20.16 -34.93 18.01
C ASP A 323 20.34 -33.45 17.67
N LEU A 324 19.21 -32.79 17.43
CA LEU A 324 19.09 -31.34 17.42
C LEU A 324 19.58 -30.81 18.79
N VAL A 325 20.76 -30.17 18.86
CA VAL A 325 21.28 -29.58 20.11
C VAL A 325 20.51 -28.29 20.44
N VAL A 326 19.28 -28.48 20.92
CA VAL A 326 18.46 -27.43 21.50
C VAL A 326 18.88 -27.28 22.96
N ASP A 327 19.14 -26.03 23.37
CA ASP A 327 19.39 -25.68 24.77
C ASP A 327 18.37 -26.37 25.70
N ALA A 328 18.85 -27.10 26.71
CA ALA A 328 18.02 -27.97 27.54
C ALA A 328 16.94 -27.19 28.32
N THR A 329 17.22 -25.94 28.67
CA THR A 329 16.26 -25.04 29.32
C THR A 329 15.17 -24.62 28.33
N LEU A 330 15.52 -24.32 27.09
CA LEU A 330 14.58 -23.99 26.03
C LEU A 330 13.68 -25.18 25.66
N ARG A 331 14.24 -26.39 25.56
CA ARG A 331 13.50 -27.62 25.27
C ARG A 331 12.44 -27.89 26.35
N ARG A 332 12.80 -27.77 27.62
CA ARG A 332 11.87 -27.94 28.75
C ARG A 332 10.69 -26.97 28.68
N GLN A 333 10.97 -25.70 28.43
CA GLN A 333 9.97 -24.63 28.42
C GLN A 333 8.99 -24.73 27.24
N VAL A 334 9.46 -25.12 26.04
CA VAL A 334 8.57 -25.32 24.89
C VAL A 334 7.68 -26.55 25.07
N LEU A 335 8.06 -27.49 25.93
CA LEU A 335 7.26 -28.67 26.28
C LEU A 335 6.25 -28.39 27.41
N GLU A 336 6.31 -27.22 28.06
CA GLU A 336 5.35 -26.84 29.11
C GLU A 336 4.05 -26.30 28.49
N ASP A 337 2.90 -26.90 28.82
CA ASP A 337 1.59 -26.45 28.32
C ASP A 337 1.29 -24.99 28.69
N GLU A 338 1.75 -24.53 29.86
CA GLU A 338 1.57 -23.14 30.27
C GLU A 338 2.26 -22.15 29.32
N PHE A 339 3.39 -22.52 28.72
CA PHE A 339 4.06 -21.67 27.74
C PHE A 339 3.12 -21.40 26.54
N TRP A 340 2.50 -22.46 26.01
CA TRP A 340 1.59 -22.35 24.87
C TRP A 340 0.27 -21.68 25.22
N ASN A 341 -0.28 -21.93 26.41
CA ASN A 341 -1.47 -21.23 26.89
C ASN A 341 -1.22 -19.71 26.99
N ARG A 342 -0.09 -19.29 27.57
CA ARG A 342 0.29 -17.87 27.60
C ARG A 342 0.51 -17.30 26.20
N ALA A 343 1.23 -18.02 25.34
CA ALA A 343 1.47 -17.60 23.95
C ALA A 343 0.15 -17.40 23.19
N LYS A 344 -0.82 -18.29 23.39
CA LYS A 344 -2.16 -18.20 22.80
C LYS A 344 -2.91 -16.98 23.32
N SER A 345 -2.95 -16.74 24.63
CA SER A 345 -3.67 -15.58 25.17
C SER A 345 -3.10 -14.24 24.67
N ILE A 346 -1.78 -14.15 24.50
CA ILE A 346 -1.12 -12.98 23.90
C ILE A 346 -1.49 -12.86 22.43
N ASN A 347 -1.47 -13.97 21.69
CA ASN A 347 -1.89 -13.99 20.30
C ASN A 347 -3.35 -13.50 20.17
N ASP A 348 -4.25 -13.94 21.04
CA ASP A 348 -5.65 -13.52 21.05
C ASP A 348 -5.81 -12.02 21.36
N LEU A 349 -4.89 -11.43 22.15
CA LEU A 349 -4.82 -9.98 22.39
C LEU A 349 -4.33 -9.20 21.15
N LEU A 350 -3.37 -9.76 20.41
CA LEU A 350 -2.66 -9.09 19.32
C LEU A 350 -3.31 -9.30 17.95
N VAL A 351 -4.03 -10.40 17.74
CA VAL A 351 -4.74 -10.73 16.49
C VAL A 351 -5.68 -9.61 16.03
N PRO A 352 -6.51 -8.99 16.90
CA PRO A 352 -7.38 -7.88 16.49
C PRO A 352 -6.59 -6.68 15.92
N ILE A 353 -5.44 -6.37 16.51
CA ILE A 353 -4.56 -5.28 16.08
C ILE A 353 -3.93 -5.62 14.74
N HIS A 354 -3.38 -6.82 14.59
CA HIS A 354 -2.80 -7.29 13.33
C HIS A 354 -3.84 -7.33 12.20
N ALA A 355 -5.06 -7.81 12.48
CA ALA A 355 -6.15 -7.83 11.54
C ALA A 355 -6.54 -6.41 11.09
N ALA A 356 -6.60 -5.45 12.02
CA ALA A 356 -6.86 -4.05 11.70
C ALA A 356 -5.77 -3.42 10.82
N ILE A 357 -4.48 -3.68 11.13
CA ILE A 357 -3.35 -3.22 10.31
C ILE A 357 -3.46 -3.80 8.89
N THR A 358 -3.74 -5.10 8.77
CA THR A 358 -3.89 -5.77 7.48
C THR A 358 -5.02 -5.16 6.65
N LEU A 359 -6.15 -4.87 7.29
CA LEU A 359 -7.31 -4.27 6.63
C LEU A 359 -7.05 -2.83 6.18
N ILE A 360 -6.45 -1.99 7.02
CA ILE A 360 -6.26 -0.56 6.71
C ILE A 360 -5.15 -0.31 5.68
N LYS A 361 -4.20 -1.25 5.54
CA LYS A 361 -3.18 -1.20 4.47
C LYS A 361 -3.73 -1.71 3.13
N GLY A 362 -4.90 -2.35 3.13
CA GLY A 362 -5.56 -2.86 1.93
C GLY A 362 -5.97 -1.73 0.98
N SER A 363 -6.05 -2.06 -0.33
CA SER A 363 -6.40 -1.09 -1.38
C SER A 363 -7.85 -0.58 -1.33
N LYS A 364 -8.70 -1.20 -0.51
CA LYS A 364 -10.12 -0.84 -0.33
C LYS A 364 -10.38 -0.13 1.00
N ALA A 365 -9.33 0.16 1.78
CA ALA A 365 -9.45 0.78 3.08
C ALA A 365 -9.96 2.22 2.95
N LEU A 366 -10.87 2.62 3.83
CA LEU A 366 -11.50 3.93 3.82
C LEU A 366 -11.18 4.71 5.08
N LEU A 367 -11.26 6.04 4.99
CA LEU A 367 -11.10 6.93 6.13
C LEU A 367 -12.05 6.60 7.30
N SER A 368 -13.25 6.09 6.99
CA SER A 368 -14.24 5.62 7.97
C SER A 368 -13.81 4.35 8.72
N ASP A 369 -12.98 3.51 8.11
CA ASP A 369 -12.49 2.28 8.72
C ASP A 369 -11.54 2.57 9.88
N VAL A 370 -10.86 3.72 9.89
CA VAL A 370 -9.93 4.10 10.97
C VAL A 370 -10.65 4.12 12.32
N TYR A 371 -11.78 4.82 12.41
CA TYR A 371 -12.56 4.87 13.66
C TYR A 371 -13.17 3.50 14.00
N PHE A 372 -13.77 2.83 13.00
CA PHE A 372 -14.40 1.52 13.19
C PHE A 372 -13.42 0.47 13.73
N LEU A 373 -12.26 0.34 13.08
CA LEU A 373 -11.24 -0.63 13.45
C LEU A 373 -10.60 -0.28 14.79
N HIS A 374 -10.35 1.00 15.07
CA HIS A 374 -9.80 1.40 16.35
C HIS A 374 -10.74 1.05 17.51
N ARG A 375 -12.05 1.31 17.36
CA ARG A 375 -13.04 0.86 18.35
C ARG A 375 -13.06 -0.65 18.49
N LYS A 376 -12.97 -1.40 17.39
CA LYS A 376 -12.89 -2.87 17.45
C LYS A 376 -11.65 -3.35 18.20
N ILE A 377 -10.51 -2.69 18.01
CA ILE A 377 -9.28 -2.95 18.79
C ILE A 377 -9.56 -2.69 20.28
N GLU A 378 -10.12 -1.54 20.63
CA GLU A 378 -10.45 -1.16 22.02
C GLU A 378 -11.37 -2.20 22.67
N ASP A 379 -12.48 -2.56 22.01
CA ASP A 379 -13.45 -3.54 22.49
C ASP A 379 -12.81 -4.93 22.69
N CYS A 380 -12.04 -5.42 21.70
CA CYS A 380 -11.40 -6.74 21.76
C CYS A 380 -10.27 -6.79 22.80
N VAL A 381 -9.39 -5.79 22.83
CA VAL A 381 -8.29 -5.73 23.80
C VAL A 381 -8.86 -5.65 25.21
N THR A 382 -9.83 -4.76 25.46
CA THR A 382 -10.45 -4.61 26.79
C THR A 382 -11.11 -5.90 27.27
N SER A 383 -11.83 -6.61 26.38
CA SER A 383 -12.48 -7.89 26.71
C SER A 383 -11.46 -8.99 27.03
N ASN A 384 -10.32 -9.01 26.33
CA ASN A 384 -9.28 -10.01 26.51
C ASN A 384 -8.33 -9.70 27.68
N LEU A 385 -8.26 -8.45 28.16
CA LEU A 385 -7.41 -8.09 29.30
C LEU A 385 -7.81 -8.81 30.60
N GLY A 386 -9.09 -9.18 30.76
CA GLY A 386 -9.58 -9.87 31.96
C GLY A 386 -9.12 -11.32 32.08
N SER A 387 -8.78 -11.98 30.96
CA SER A 387 -8.37 -13.39 30.94
C SER A 387 -6.86 -13.59 31.01
N LEU A 388 -6.08 -12.50 31.03
CA LEU A 388 -4.63 -12.55 31.02
C LEU A 388 -4.06 -12.57 32.45
N PRO A 389 -2.98 -13.35 32.70
CA PRO A 389 -2.26 -13.33 33.97
C PRO A 389 -1.35 -12.09 34.05
N ILE A 390 -1.95 -10.90 34.06
CA ILE A 390 -1.28 -9.60 34.12
C ILE A 390 -1.68 -8.84 35.38
N THR A 391 -0.79 -7.99 35.86
CA THR A 391 -1.04 -7.16 37.04
C THR A 391 -2.07 -6.07 36.74
N ALA A 392 -2.72 -5.54 37.78
CA ALA A 392 -3.62 -4.40 37.64
C ALA A 392 -2.91 -3.16 37.04
N GLN A 393 -1.64 -2.96 37.39
CA GLN A 393 -0.82 -1.87 36.84
C GLN A 393 -0.54 -2.05 35.35
N GLU A 394 -0.20 -3.27 34.90
CA GLU A 394 -0.02 -3.56 33.46
C GLU A 394 -1.33 -3.36 32.69
N LYS A 395 -2.46 -3.77 33.28
CA LYS A 395 -3.78 -3.55 32.68
C LYS A 395 -4.10 -2.07 32.52
N GLU A 396 -3.88 -1.27 33.57
CA GLU A 396 -4.07 0.18 33.52
C GLU A 396 -3.16 0.82 32.47
N HIS A 397 -1.89 0.42 32.43
CA HIS A 397 -0.94 0.91 31.43
C HIS A 397 -1.38 0.61 29.99
N ILE A 398 -1.88 -0.59 29.72
CA ILE A 398 -2.42 -0.94 28.38
C ILE A 398 -3.63 -0.08 28.02
N MET A 399 -4.53 0.19 28.98
CA MET A 399 -5.66 1.09 28.74
C MET A 399 -5.21 2.52 28.45
N THR A 400 -4.18 3.01 29.13
CA THR A 400 -3.55 4.31 28.82
C THR A 400 -2.97 4.32 27.41
N LEU A 401 -2.24 3.27 27.01
CA LEU A 401 -1.71 3.15 25.66
C LEU A 401 -2.82 3.17 24.60
N LEU A 402 -3.95 2.49 24.83
CA LEU A 402 -5.11 2.55 23.94
C LEU A 402 -5.66 3.97 23.81
N ALA A 403 -5.84 4.68 24.93
CA ALA A 403 -6.37 6.05 24.95
C ALA A 403 -5.43 7.04 24.24
N GLU A 404 -4.12 6.98 24.50
CA GLU A 404 -3.13 7.82 23.83
C GLU A 404 -3.10 7.58 22.32
N ARG A 405 -3.18 6.31 21.89
CA ARG A 405 -3.21 5.93 20.47
C ARG A 405 -4.52 6.37 19.81
N LYS A 406 -5.65 6.36 20.54
CA LYS A 406 -6.95 6.87 20.09
C LYS A 406 -6.88 8.36 19.77
N ASP A 407 -6.41 9.16 20.72
CA ASP A 407 -6.30 10.62 20.60
C ASP A 407 -5.32 11.03 19.49
N PHE A 408 -4.23 10.27 19.34
CA PHE A 408 -3.29 10.49 18.26
C PHE A 408 -3.89 10.17 16.89
N THR A 409 -4.52 9.00 16.73
CA THR A 409 -4.95 8.48 15.42
C THR A 409 -6.25 9.13 14.93
N ILE A 410 -7.26 9.19 15.80
CA ILE A 410 -8.60 9.61 15.40
C ILE A 410 -8.67 11.13 15.41
N LYS A 411 -9.22 11.67 14.33
CA LYS A 411 -9.45 13.11 14.12
C LYS A 411 -10.89 13.31 13.70
N ALA A 412 -11.37 14.56 13.75
CA ALA A 412 -12.73 14.90 13.38
C ALA A 412 -13.13 14.39 11.98
N ILE A 413 -12.17 14.33 11.06
CA ILE A 413 -12.40 13.86 9.69
C ILE A 413 -12.68 12.34 9.61
N HIS A 414 -12.01 11.53 10.44
CA HIS A 414 -12.25 10.08 10.54
C HIS A 414 -13.66 9.79 11.05
N LEU A 415 -14.12 10.58 12.03
CA LEU A 415 -15.47 10.48 12.57
C LEU A 415 -16.53 10.95 11.57
N ALA A 416 -16.27 12.06 10.87
CA ALA A 416 -17.13 12.54 9.81
C ALA A 416 -17.28 11.48 8.70
N ALA A 417 -16.18 10.85 8.29
CA ALA A 417 -16.20 9.75 7.34
C ALA A 417 -17.02 8.56 7.87
N TYR A 418 -16.81 8.16 9.13
CA TYR A 418 -17.59 7.09 9.76
C TYR A 418 -19.10 7.36 9.78
N MET A 419 -19.51 8.59 10.11
CA MET A 419 -20.92 8.99 10.14
C MET A 419 -21.56 9.04 8.75
N LEU A 420 -20.78 9.43 7.74
CA LEU A 420 -21.25 9.49 6.35
C LEU A 420 -21.19 8.12 5.67
N ASP A 421 -20.52 7.14 6.27
CA ASP A 421 -20.42 5.80 5.69
C ASP A 421 -21.72 5.01 5.91
N PRO A 422 -22.47 4.68 4.84
CA PRO A 422 -23.73 3.97 4.96
C PRO A 422 -23.57 2.56 5.55
N ARG A 423 -22.36 1.97 5.54
CA ARG A 423 -22.07 0.66 6.15
C ARG A 423 -22.20 0.65 7.67
N PHE A 424 -22.05 1.81 8.32
CA PHE A 424 -22.03 1.93 9.79
C PHE A 424 -23.28 2.55 10.40
N LYS A 425 -24.31 2.76 9.58
CA LYS A 425 -25.53 3.44 9.98
C LYS A 425 -26.19 2.86 11.24
N GLY A 426 -26.73 3.76 12.08
CA GLY A 426 -27.40 3.42 13.33
C GLY A 426 -26.43 3.21 14.50
N ARG A 427 -25.13 3.21 14.23
CA ARG A 427 -24.08 3.18 15.25
C ARG A 427 -23.64 4.62 15.52
N SER A 428 -24.24 5.26 16.50
CA SER A 428 -23.72 6.56 16.95
C SER A 428 -22.31 6.34 17.53
N PRO A 429 -21.35 7.24 17.25
CA PRO A 429 -20.15 7.33 18.07
C PRO A 429 -20.58 7.46 19.53
N VAL A 430 -20.09 6.60 20.41
CA VAL A 430 -20.34 6.72 21.85
C VAL A 430 -19.39 7.79 22.35
N ALA A 431 -19.94 8.84 22.98
CA ALA A 431 -19.21 9.89 23.69
C ALA A 431 -18.07 10.56 22.89
N TRP A 432 -18.39 11.24 21.78
CA TRP A 432 -17.46 12.19 21.16
C TRP A 432 -17.84 13.63 21.51
N ASP A 433 -16.84 14.46 21.74
CA ASP A 433 -17.04 15.90 21.89
C ASP A 433 -17.34 16.55 20.53
N TRP A 434 -18.64 16.72 20.27
CA TRP A 434 -19.18 17.35 19.06
C TRP A 434 -18.73 18.82 18.88
N THR A 435 -18.14 19.44 19.89
CA THR A 435 -17.58 20.79 19.80
C THR A 435 -16.20 20.82 19.14
N ARG A 436 -15.49 19.68 19.06
CA ARG A 436 -14.13 19.56 18.50
C ARG A 436 -14.01 19.63 16.97
N GLY A 437 -15.03 20.14 16.26
CA GLY A 437 -14.89 20.35 14.82
C GLY A 437 -16.10 20.96 14.12
N LYS A 438 -15.86 22.02 13.34
CA LYS A 438 -16.88 22.70 12.52
C LYS A 438 -17.63 21.72 11.60
N LEU A 439 -16.92 20.76 11.01
CA LEU A 439 -17.49 19.72 10.14
C LEU A 439 -18.45 18.79 10.91
N LEU A 440 -18.06 18.31 12.09
CA LEU A 440 -18.87 17.43 12.92
C LEU A 440 -20.13 18.14 13.42
N ARG A 441 -20.04 19.42 13.75
CA ARG A 441 -21.21 20.24 14.12
C ARG A 441 -22.20 20.38 12.96
N ILE A 442 -21.71 20.65 11.75
CA ILE A 442 -22.56 20.72 10.54
C ILE A 442 -23.24 19.36 10.28
N LEU A 443 -22.50 18.26 10.39
CA LEU A 443 -23.03 16.90 10.20
C LEU A 443 -24.04 16.51 11.28
N ALA A 444 -23.78 16.84 12.55
CA ALA A 444 -24.68 16.55 13.67
C ALA A 444 -26.03 17.29 13.54
N THR A 445 -26.03 18.49 12.94
CA THR A 445 -27.26 19.25 12.65
C THR A 445 -27.96 18.84 11.35
N SER A 446 -27.30 18.05 10.50
CA SER A 446 -27.85 17.70 9.20
C SER A 446 -28.92 16.61 9.32
N VAL A 447 -30.18 17.01 9.14
CA VAL A 447 -31.39 16.16 9.16
C VAL A 447 -31.34 15.03 8.11
N VAL A 448 -30.48 15.17 7.10
CA VAL A 448 -30.44 14.41 5.84
C VAL A 448 -30.22 12.90 6.01
N ILE A 449 -29.52 12.44 7.05
CA ILE A 449 -29.33 11.00 7.28
C ILE A 449 -30.64 10.32 7.75
N LYS A 450 -31.57 11.05 8.39
CA LYS A 450 -32.78 10.46 8.97
C LYS A 450 -33.81 10.01 7.93
N ASP A 451 -33.91 10.66 6.78
CA ASP A 451 -34.99 10.34 5.81
C ASP A 451 -34.66 9.16 4.90
N PHE A 452 -33.43 9.07 4.39
CA PHE A 452 -32.97 7.93 3.59
C PHE A 452 -32.76 6.67 4.41
N SER A 453 -32.56 6.84 5.73
CA SER A 453 -32.41 5.75 6.66
C SER A 453 -33.60 4.80 6.70
N GLN A 454 -34.79 5.27 6.35
CA GLN A 454 -36.02 4.50 6.53
C GLN A 454 -36.20 3.44 5.44
N LYS A 455 -35.48 3.53 4.31
CA LYS A 455 -35.63 2.60 3.17
C LYS A 455 -34.61 1.47 3.24
N LYS A 456 -35.04 0.27 3.62
CA LYS A 456 -34.18 -0.91 3.74
C LYS A 456 -33.40 -1.22 2.45
N SER A 457 -34.06 -1.20 1.28
CA SER A 457 -33.42 -1.48 -0.01
C SER A 457 -32.30 -0.50 -0.38
N VAL A 458 -32.45 0.78 -0.01
CA VAL A 458 -31.42 1.81 -0.19
C VAL A 458 -30.19 1.48 0.66
N MET A 459 -30.40 0.96 1.87
CA MET A 459 -29.31 0.60 2.77
C MET A 459 -28.65 -0.73 2.41
N ASP A 460 -29.41 -1.72 1.97
CA ASP A 460 -28.87 -3.02 1.55
C ASP A 460 -27.86 -2.85 0.37
N SER A 461 -28.05 -1.81 -0.45
CA SER A 461 -27.10 -1.48 -1.52
C SER A 461 -25.73 -0.99 -1.02
N ALA A 462 -25.64 -0.50 0.22
CA ALA A 462 -24.39 -0.01 0.82
C ALA A 462 -23.38 -1.12 1.10
N GLU A 463 -23.83 -2.37 1.22
CA GLU A 463 -22.95 -3.54 1.40
C GLU A 463 -22.26 -3.94 0.08
N ARG A 464 -22.84 -3.55 -1.06
CA ARG A 464 -22.40 -3.97 -2.40
C ARG A 464 -21.64 -2.89 -3.16
N LEU A 465 -21.75 -1.64 -2.72
CA LEU A 465 -21.18 -0.48 -3.39
C LEU A 465 -20.10 0.18 -2.53
N HIS A 466 -19.10 0.74 -3.18
CA HIS A 466 -18.15 1.62 -2.52
C HIS A 466 -18.90 2.84 -1.94
N PRO A 467 -18.67 3.25 -0.68
CA PRO A 467 -19.41 4.34 -0.05
C PRO A 467 -19.44 5.64 -0.86
N SER A 468 -18.32 6.03 -1.48
CA SER A 468 -18.31 7.22 -2.35
C SER A 468 -19.17 7.09 -3.61
N VAL A 469 -19.26 5.89 -4.18
CA VAL A 469 -20.11 5.58 -5.34
C VAL A 469 -21.58 5.55 -4.90
N TRP A 470 -21.86 5.00 -3.73
CA TRP A 470 -23.20 5.01 -3.14
C TRP A 470 -23.74 6.43 -2.98
N TRP A 471 -22.93 7.37 -2.45
CA TRP A 471 -23.32 8.78 -2.37
C TRP A 471 -23.51 9.45 -3.73
N LYS A 472 -22.65 9.14 -4.72
CA LYS A 472 -22.75 9.69 -6.08
C LYS A 472 -23.94 9.14 -6.88
N GLY A 473 -24.39 7.93 -6.58
CA GLY A 473 -25.49 7.29 -7.30
C GLY A 473 -26.82 7.42 -6.57
N VAL A 474 -26.89 6.90 -5.35
CA VAL A 474 -28.13 6.69 -4.60
C VAL A 474 -28.60 7.97 -3.90
N CYS A 475 -27.67 8.78 -3.40
CA CYS A 475 -27.95 10.01 -2.67
C CYS A 475 -27.46 11.27 -3.39
N SER A 476 -27.32 11.23 -4.72
CA SER A 476 -26.71 12.31 -5.52
C SER A 476 -27.40 13.67 -5.39
N THR A 477 -28.70 13.68 -5.12
CA THR A 477 -29.52 14.89 -4.93
C THR A 477 -29.36 15.52 -3.57
N GLN A 478 -28.65 14.86 -2.64
CA GLN A 478 -28.52 15.35 -1.27
C GLN A 478 -27.44 16.44 -1.17
N PRO A 479 -27.66 17.50 -0.38
CA PRO A 479 -26.67 18.57 -0.18
C PRO A 479 -25.30 18.06 0.28
N LEU A 480 -25.29 16.95 1.04
CA LEU A 480 -24.08 16.32 1.56
C LEU A 480 -23.36 15.40 0.57
N ALA A 481 -23.96 15.07 -0.58
CA ALA A 481 -23.46 14.03 -1.47
C ALA A 481 -22.05 14.31 -2.00
N LYS A 482 -21.78 15.56 -2.39
CA LYS A 482 -20.45 15.98 -2.86
C LYS A 482 -19.41 15.87 -1.75
N LEU A 483 -19.74 16.35 -0.55
CA LEU A 483 -18.86 16.27 0.62
C LEU A 483 -18.57 14.81 0.99
N ALA A 484 -19.61 13.99 1.13
CA ALA A 484 -19.48 12.60 1.55
C ALA A 484 -18.71 11.77 0.52
N SER A 485 -19.00 11.95 -0.77
CA SER A 485 -18.28 11.22 -1.82
C SER A 485 -16.80 11.64 -1.93
N ASN A 486 -16.49 12.92 -1.73
CA ASN A 486 -15.11 13.40 -1.64
C ASN A 486 -14.38 12.77 -0.45
N LEU A 487 -14.98 12.87 0.74
CA LEU A 487 -14.38 12.40 1.99
C LEU A 487 -14.15 10.89 2.01
N LEU A 488 -15.14 10.12 1.55
CA LEU A 488 -15.09 8.66 1.50
C LEU A 488 -14.23 8.12 0.34
N SER A 489 -13.66 8.99 -0.49
CA SER A 489 -12.65 8.61 -1.48
C SER A 489 -11.23 8.89 -1.00
N MET A 490 -11.06 9.46 0.20
CA MET A 490 -9.75 9.78 0.75
C MET A 490 -9.10 8.56 1.42
N PRO A 491 -7.78 8.39 1.27
CA PRO A 491 -7.06 7.28 1.86
C PRO A 491 -6.97 7.43 3.40
N PRO A 492 -7.05 6.32 4.15
CA PRO A 492 -6.91 6.33 5.61
C PRO A 492 -5.45 6.27 6.11
N SER A 493 -4.50 5.99 5.23
CA SER A 493 -3.11 5.73 5.60
C SER A 493 -2.16 6.04 4.45
N ALA A 494 -0.88 6.23 4.76
CA ALA A 494 0.18 6.38 3.77
C ALA A 494 0.54 5.05 3.05
N ALA A 495 -0.23 3.97 3.24
CA ALA A 495 0.09 2.65 2.70
C ALA A 495 0.10 2.58 1.15
N ASP A 496 -0.56 3.51 0.45
CA ASP A 496 -0.42 3.60 -1.02
C ASP A 496 1.00 4.01 -1.44
N VAL A 497 1.75 4.74 -0.58
CA VAL A 497 3.17 5.03 -0.83
C VAL A 497 3.98 3.76 -0.70
N GLU A 498 3.80 3.01 0.41
CA GLU A 498 4.53 1.77 0.65
C GLU A 498 4.28 0.71 -0.44
N ARG A 499 3.04 0.62 -0.96
CA ARG A 499 2.70 -0.32 -2.04
C ARG A 499 3.47 -0.06 -3.33
N ARG A 500 3.99 1.15 -3.53
CA ARG A 500 4.82 1.50 -4.69
C ARG A 500 6.29 1.12 -4.50
N TRP A 501 6.73 0.79 -3.29
CA TRP A 501 8.14 0.44 -3.05
C TRP A 501 8.60 -0.78 -3.84
N SER A 502 7.71 -1.74 -4.15
CA SER A 502 8.03 -2.83 -5.06
C SER A 502 8.32 -2.33 -6.47
N ASP A 503 7.52 -1.38 -6.97
CA ASP A 503 7.72 -0.74 -8.29
C ASP A 503 9.04 0.03 -8.31
N HIS A 504 9.37 0.74 -7.22
CA HIS A 504 10.69 1.35 -7.04
C HIS A 504 11.81 0.32 -7.00
N GLY A 505 11.60 -0.85 -6.40
CA GLY A 505 12.55 -1.95 -6.45
C GLY A 505 12.77 -2.48 -7.86
N TYR A 506 11.75 -2.48 -8.71
CA TYR A 506 11.87 -2.83 -10.13
C TYR A 506 12.59 -1.75 -10.95
N ILE A 507 12.36 -0.46 -10.66
CA ILE A 507 12.99 0.65 -11.39
C ILE A 507 14.43 0.86 -10.89
N HIS A 508 14.61 0.95 -9.58
CA HIS A 508 15.90 1.09 -8.90
C HIS A 508 16.52 -0.27 -8.62
N ASN A 509 16.84 -1.01 -9.68
CA ASN A 509 17.60 -2.26 -9.58
C ASN A 509 18.97 -2.15 -10.29
N LYS A 510 19.94 -2.96 -9.84
CA LYS A 510 21.32 -2.92 -10.35
C LYS A 510 21.41 -3.16 -11.87
N SER A 511 20.60 -4.09 -12.38
CA SER A 511 20.59 -4.48 -13.79
C SER A 511 20.05 -3.37 -14.70
N ARG A 512 18.99 -2.68 -14.26
CA ARG A 512 18.34 -1.60 -15.00
C ARG A 512 19.14 -0.30 -14.97
N ASN A 513 19.72 0.04 -13.82
CA ASN A 513 20.41 1.32 -13.63
C ASN A 513 21.91 1.28 -13.92
N ARG A 514 22.44 0.14 -14.40
CA ARG A 514 23.88 -0.06 -14.64
C ARG A 514 24.74 0.50 -13.50
N LEU A 515 24.36 0.22 -12.25
CA LEU A 515 25.20 0.57 -11.12
C LEU A 515 26.40 -0.37 -11.16
N ILE A 516 27.52 0.15 -11.66
CA ILE A 516 28.81 -0.51 -11.58
C ILE A 516 29.09 -0.62 -10.08
N ASN A 517 29.34 -1.83 -9.58
CA ASN A 517 29.96 -1.96 -8.27
C ASN A 517 31.41 -1.49 -8.48
N ASP A 518 31.67 -0.20 -8.29
CA ASP A 518 33.05 0.23 -8.06
C ASP A 518 33.43 -0.35 -6.69
N ILE A 519 34.23 -1.40 -6.73
CA ILE A 519 34.85 -2.06 -5.57
C ILE A 519 36.09 -1.26 -5.18
#